data_AF-A0A916N6J0-F1
#
_entry.id   AF-A0A916N6J0-F1
#
_cell.length_a   1.000
_cell.length_b   1.000
_cell.length_c   1.000
_cell.angle_alpha   90.00
_cell.angle_beta   90.00
_cell.angle_gamma   90.00
#
_symmetry.space_group_name_H-M   'P 1'
#
loop_
_entity.id
_entity.type
_entity.pdbx_description
1 polymer ?
#
loop_
_entity_poly.entity_id
_entity_poly.type
_entity_poly.pdbx_seq_one_letter_code
_entity_poly.pdbx_strand_id
1 'polypeptide(L)'
;MVLLYLTGLAALGLFAGIAWYLAPLKPNVIALQLAFTPKSFGEVVHFWSAEQLLRFRTHLLVDYALLSSYGAFGYLLASRTRVFDPLPSALRHWATWALPIAAGFDAAENALHWWLTEVPRFGLRGVYLLAASCASVKWLLLLAYGATLVFALARKERWT
;
A
#
# COMPACT_ATOMS: atom_id res chain seq x y z
N MET A 1 14.13 -11.65 15.56
CA MET A 1 12.96 -11.15 16.30
C MET A 1 12.93 -9.64 16.39
N VAL A 2 14.02 -8.96 16.79
CA VAL A 2 14.09 -7.48 16.85
C VAL A 2 13.64 -6.80 15.54
N LEU A 3 14.18 -7.21 14.40
CA LEU A 3 13.82 -6.63 13.09
C LEU A 3 12.32 -6.71 12.77
N LEU A 4 11.64 -7.80 13.14
CA LEU A 4 10.20 -7.95 12.94
C LEU A 4 9.44 -6.83 13.65
N TYR A 5 9.73 -6.63 14.93
CA TYR A 5 9.09 -5.57 15.73
C TYR A 5 9.45 -4.18 15.23
N LEU A 6 10.71 -3.92 14.88
CA LEU A 6 11.13 -2.64 14.32
C LEU A 6 10.37 -2.32 13.03
N THR A 7 10.31 -3.26 12.08
CA THR A 7 9.58 -3.06 10.81
C THR A 7 8.08 -2.90 11.02
N GLY A 8 7.48 -3.65 11.96
CA GLY A 8 6.05 -3.55 12.25
C GLY A 8 5.68 -2.24 12.94
N LEU A 9 6.46 -1.80 13.93
CA LEU A 9 6.27 -0.52 14.62
C LEU A 9 6.53 0.67 13.68
N ALA A 10 7.58 0.58 12.85
CA ALA A 10 7.84 1.59 11.83
C ALA A 10 6.67 1.68 10.83
N ALA A 11 6.19 0.55 10.31
CA ALA A 11 5.04 0.53 9.40
C ALA A 11 3.79 1.15 10.06
N LEU A 12 3.49 0.78 11.31
CA LEU A 12 2.35 1.32 12.04
C LEU A 12 2.47 2.83 12.25
N GLY A 13 3.63 3.30 12.72
CA GLY A 13 3.89 4.72 12.97
C GLY A 13 3.85 5.55 11.69
N LEU A 14 4.47 5.07 10.62
CA LEU A 14 4.47 5.72 9.31
C LEU A 14 3.07 5.77 8.71
N PHE A 15 2.32 4.65 8.76
CA PHE A 15 0.93 4.62 8.29
C PHE A 15 0.05 5.61 9.04
N ALA A 16 0.10 5.62 10.37
CA ALA A 16 -0.66 6.56 11.18
C ALA A 16 -0.26 8.01 10.92
N GLY A 17 1.04 8.29 10.82
CA GLY A 17 1.59 9.60 10.52
C GLY A 17 1.16 10.11 9.14
N ILE A 18 1.23 9.27 8.10
CA ILE A 18 0.78 9.59 6.74
C ILE A 18 -0.72 9.80 6.71
N ALA A 19 -1.50 8.92 7.33
CA ALA A 19 -2.96 9.05 7.40
C ALA A 19 -3.39 10.37 8.04
N TRP A 20 -2.74 10.77 9.14
CA TRP A 20 -2.97 12.07 9.78
C TRP A 20 -2.52 13.24 8.91
N TYR A 21 -1.31 13.16 8.33
CA TYR A 21 -0.74 14.19 7.47
C TYR A 21 -1.61 14.47 6.23
N LEU A 22 -2.23 13.44 5.67
CA LEU A 22 -3.08 13.51 4.47
C LEU A 22 -4.58 13.66 4.78
N ALA A 23 -5.01 13.56 6.05
CA ALA A 23 -6.41 13.68 6.45
C ALA A 23 -7.12 14.95 5.91
N PRO A 24 -6.45 16.11 5.75
CA PRO A 24 -7.09 17.30 5.18
C PRO A 24 -7.41 17.24 3.68
N LEU A 25 -6.93 16.23 2.93
CA LEU A 25 -7.19 16.12 1.50
C LEU A 25 -8.65 15.75 1.21
N LYS A 26 -9.31 16.57 0.39
CA LYS A 26 -10.69 16.37 -0.08
C LYS A 26 -10.76 16.65 -1.60
N PRO A 27 -11.13 15.65 -2.43
CA PRO A 27 -11.27 14.22 -2.15
C PRO A 27 -9.99 13.61 -1.53
N ASN A 28 -10.12 12.48 -0.84
CA ASN A 28 -8.97 11.84 -0.18
C ASN A 28 -8.07 11.11 -1.19
N VAL A 29 -6.92 10.63 -0.74
CA VAL A 29 -5.96 9.90 -1.60
C VAL A 29 -6.50 8.61 -2.20
N ILE A 30 -7.49 7.97 -1.56
CA ILE A 30 -8.13 6.77 -2.09
C ILE A 30 -8.92 7.10 -3.35
N ALA A 31 -9.55 8.28 -3.42
CA ALA A 31 -10.22 8.73 -4.63
C ALA A 31 -9.24 8.85 -5.81
N LEU A 32 -8.00 9.26 -5.56
CA LEU A 32 -6.95 9.31 -6.58
C LEU A 32 -6.53 7.89 -7.03
N GLN A 33 -6.39 6.96 -6.08
CA GLN A 33 -6.05 5.55 -6.36
C GLN A 33 -7.11 4.82 -7.20
N LEU A 34 -8.37 5.26 -7.14
CA LEU A 34 -9.47 4.72 -7.93
C LEU A 34 -9.72 5.51 -9.24
N ALA A 35 -8.83 6.44 -9.59
CA ALA A 35 -8.99 7.28 -10.76
C ALA A 35 -8.41 6.64 -12.03
N PHE A 36 -9.17 5.73 -12.65
CA PHE A 36 -8.77 4.99 -13.86
C PHE A 36 -8.70 5.80 -15.16
N THR A 37 -9.05 7.09 -15.14
CA THR A 37 -9.09 7.93 -16.34
C THR A 37 -8.39 9.26 -16.11
N PRO A 38 -7.84 9.91 -17.16
CA PRO A 38 -7.29 11.25 -17.02
C PRO A 38 -8.29 12.26 -16.46
N LYS A 39 -9.58 12.10 -16.81
CA LYS A 39 -10.66 12.96 -16.33
C LYS A 39 -10.86 12.81 -14.82
N SER A 40 -11.12 11.59 -14.33
CA SER A 40 -11.36 11.36 -12.90
C SER A 40 -10.14 11.69 -12.04
N PHE A 41 -8.93 11.45 -12.55
CA PHE A 41 -7.70 11.82 -11.86
C PHE A 41 -7.56 13.35 -11.79
N GLY A 42 -7.77 14.02 -12.92
CA GLY A 42 -7.75 15.47 -13.02
C GLY A 42 -8.79 16.12 -12.11
N GLU A 43 -10.00 15.57 -12.01
CA GLU A 43 -11.05 16.05 -11.10
C GLU A 43 -10.58 16.01 -9.64
N VAL A 44 -10.03 14.88 -9.17
CA VAL A 44 -9.50 14.77 -7.79
C VAL A 44 -8.41 15.81 -7.54
N VAL A 45 -7.42 15.90 -8.43
CA VAL A 45 -6.30 16.85 -8.29
C VAL A 45 -6.79 18.30 -8.37
N HIS A 46 -7.82 18.59 -9.19
CA HIS A 46 -8.37 19.93 -9.35
C HIS A 46 -9.06 20.45 -8.08
N PHE A 47 -9.62 19.57 -7.26
CA PHE A 47 -10.18 19.94 -5.95
C PHE A 47 -9.11 20.27 -4.90
N TRP A 48 -7.85 19.91 -5.14
CA TRP A 48 -6.76 20.23 -4.24
C TRP A 48 -6.18 21.60 -4.53
N SER A 49 -5.96 22.38 -3.48
CA SER A 49 -5.13 23.58 -3.56
C SER A 49 -3.68 23.21 -3.91
N ALA A 50 -2.88 24.20 -4.35
CA ALA A 50 -1.45 23.98 -4.60
C ALA A 50 -0.71 23.45 -3.36
N GLU A 51 -1.09 23.90 -2.16
CA GLU A 51 -0.53 23.41 -0.90
C GLU A 51 -0.90 21.94 -0.64
N GLN A 52 -2.16 21.57 -0.90
CA GLN A 52 -2.63 20.20 -0.76
C GLN A 52 -1.96 19.26 -1.77
N LEU A 53 -1.75 19.72 -3.01
CA LEU A 53 -1.00 18.97 -4.01
C LEU A 53 0.47 18.80 -3.61
N LEU A 54 1.12 19.85 -3.09
CA LEU A 54 2.49 19.78 -2.60
C LEU A 54 2.60 18.83 -1.40
N ARG A 55 1.64 18.89 -0.47
CA ARG A 55 1.51 17.96 0.66
C ARG A 55 1.40 16.52 0.18
N PHE A 56 0.52 16.26 -0.79
CA PHE A 56 0.44 14.95 -1.43
C PHE A 56 1.77 14.56 -2.09
N ARG A 57 2.43 15.42 -2.84
CA ARG A 57 3.71 15.02 -3.46
C ARG A 57 4.79 14.74 -2.42
N THR A 58 4.88 15.55 -1.38
CA THR A 58 5.90 15.42 -0.32
C THR A 58 5.76 14.11 0.46
N HIS A 59 4.52 13.65 0.73
CA HIS A 59 4.33 12.41 1.50
C HIS A 59 4.86 11.17 0.76
N LEU A 60 4.88 11.16 -0.57
CA LEU A 60 5.24 9.97 -1.36
C LEU A 60 6.67 9.48 -1.04
N LEU A 61 7.60 10.37 -0.65
CA LEU A 61 8.95 9.98 -0.18
C LEU A 61 8.89 9.18 1.14
N VAL A 62 8.04 9.65 2.07
CA VAL A 62 7.80 8.97 3.35
C VAL A 62 7.04 7.67 3.12
N ASP A 63 6.17 7.63 2.12
CA ASP A 63 5.42 6.44 1.75
C ASP A 63 6.35 5.31 1.32
N TYR A 64 7.42 5.56 0.55
CA TYR A 64 8.45 4.54 0.26
C TYR A 64 9.08 3.90 1.51
N ALA A 65 9.23 4.65 2.60
CA ALA A 65 9.68 4.10 3.88
C ALA A 65 8.61 3.21 4.51
N LEU A 66 7.33 3.57 4.39
CA LEU A 66 6.20 2.72 4.79
C LEU A 66 6.19 1.43 3.95
N LEU A 67 6.34 1.51 2.63
CA LEU A 67 6.37 0.37 1.70
C LEU A 67 7.44 -0.65 2.11
N SER A 68 8.65 -0.14 2.33
CA SER A 68 9.80 -0.94 2.76
C SER A 68 9.53 -1.61 4.11
N SER A 69 8.91 -0.87 5.03
CA SER A 69 8.61 -1.35 6.38
C SER A 69 7.54 -2.45 6.38
N TYR A 70 6.39 -2.25 5.73
CA TYR A 70 5.33 -3.26 5.73
C TYR A 70 5.68 -4.48 4.87
N GLY A 71 6.40 -4.28 3.75
CA GLY A 71 6.89 -5.37 2.90
C GLY A 71 7.86 -6.27 3.68
N ALA A 72 8.84 -5.67 4.36
CA ALA A 72 9.78 -6.40 5.21
C ALA A 72 9.07 -7.07 6.40
N PHE A 73 8.12 -6.37 7.04
CA PHE A 73 7.34 -6.93 8.15
C PHE A 73 6.59 -8.20 7.73
N GLY A 74 5.86 -8.18 6.62
CA GLY A 74 5.12 -9.37 6.14
C GLY A 74 6.03 -10.54 5.82
N TYR A 75 7.13 -10.28 5.11
CA TYR A 75 8.13 -11.29 4.80
C TYR A 75 8.69 -11.92 6.07
N LEU A 76 9.09 -11.09 7.05
CA LEU A 76 9.65 -11.57 8.32
C LEU A 76 8.60 -12.31 9.15
N LEU A 77 7.35 -11.85 9.17
CA LEU A 77 6.28 -12.50 9.92
C LEU A 77 6.04 -13.91 9.39
N ALA A 78 5.99 -14.07 8.07
CA ALA A 78 5.77 -15.37 7.43
C ALA A 78 6.98 -16.30 7.46
N SER A 79 8.20 -15.76 7.29
CA SER A 79 9.42 -16.57 7.17
C SER A 79 10.13 -16.86 8.50
N ARG A 80 9.91 -16.03 9.54
CA ARG A 80 10.64 -16.11 10.82
C ARG A 80 9.77 -16.43 12.03
N THR A 81 8.47 -16.62 11.85
CA THR A 81 7.57 -16.98 12.94
C THR A 81 6.73 -18.22 12.61
N ARG A 82 6.06 -18.77 13.62
CA ARG A 82 5.16 -19.91 13.50
C ARG A 82 3.70 -19.51 13.26
N VAL A 83 3.42 -18.23 12.96
CA VAL A 83 2.05 -17.72 12.79
C VAL A 83 1.30 -18.48 11.69
N PHE A 84 1.98 -18.82 10.60
CA PHE A 84 1.37 -19.49 9.44
C PHE A 84 1.61 -21.01 9.41
N ASP A 85 2.19 -21.62 10.46
CA ASP A 85 2.42 -23.07 10.53
C ASP A 85 1.14 -23.93 10.37
N PRO A 86 -0.05 -23.50 10.85
CA PRO A 86 -1.30 -24.26 10.64
C PRO A 86 -1.81 -24.29 9.20
N LEU A 87 -1.14 -23.60 8.27
CA LEU A 87 -1.54 -23.49 6.86
C LEU A 87 -0.72 -24.43 5.95
N PRO A 88 -1.27 -24.86 4.80
CA PRO A 88 -0.52 -25.60 3.79
C PRO A 88 0.64 -24.78 3.21
N SER A 89 1.65 -25.48 2.66
CA SER A 89 2.88 -24.89 2.11
C SER A 89 2.61 -23.78 1.07
N ALA A 90 1.61 -23.95 0.21
CA ALA A 90 1.24 -22.96 -0.79
C ALA A 90 0.80 -21.62 -0.16
N LEU A 91 -0.03 -21.66 0.89
CA LEU A 91 -0.49 -20.44 1.57
C LEU A 91 0.62 -19.79 2.40
N ARG A 92 1.58 -20.57 2.91
CA ARG A 92 2.77 -20.04 3.60
C ARG A 92 3.71 -19.33 2.63
N HIS A 93 3.95 -19.93 1.46
CA HIS A 93 4.74 -19.31 0.40
C HIS A 93 4.09 -18.02 -0.10
N TRP A 94 2.77 -18.06 -0.31
CA TRP A 94 1.96 -16.88 -0.61
C TRP A 94 2.13 -15.79 0.45
N ALA A 95 1.90 -16.10 1.74
CA ALA A 95 2.02 -15.14 2.83
C ALA A 95 3.43 -14.52 2.92
N THR A 96 4.47 -15.26 2.54
CA THR A 96 5.86 -14.77 2.53
C THR A 96 6.06 -13.65 1.52
N TRP A 97 5.40 -13.71 0.36
CA TRP A 97 5.65 -12.79 -0.75
C TRP A 97 4.52 -11.78 -1.00
N ALA A 98 3.33 -11.99 -0.43
CA ALA A 98 2.17 -11.12 -0.65
C ALA A 98 2.45 -9.64 -0.33
N LEU A 99 2.98 -9.33 0.87
CA LEU A 99 3.28 -7.94 1.25
C LEU A 99 4.47 -7.33 0.48
N PRO A 100 5.59 -8.03 0.24
CA PRO A 100 6.64 -7.54 -0.66
C PRO A 100 6.12 -7.21 -2.07
N ILE A 101 5.27 -8.07 -2.64
CA ILE A 101 4.68 -7.83 -3.96
C ILE A 101 3.72 -6.63 -3.90
N ALA A 102 2.92 -6.51 -2.84
CA ALA A 102 2.05 -5.35 -2.63
C ALA A 102 2.85 -4.04 -2.58
N ALA A 103 3.97 -4.03 -1.85
CA ALA A 103 4.90 -2.91 -1.80
C ALA A 103 5.50 -2.56 -3.17
N GLY A 104 5.75 -3.56 -4.02
CA GLY A 104 6.18 -3.33 -5.40
C GLY A 104 5.12 -2.62 -6.25
N PHE A 105 3.85 -3.04 -6.16
CA PHE A 105 2.75 -2.37 -6.84
C PHE A 105 2.50 -0.96 -6.29
N ASP A 106 2.62 -0.78 -4.98
CA ASP A 106 2.52 0.51 -4.29
C ASP A 106 3.62 1.48 -4.77
N ALA A 107 4.86 0.99 -4.86
CA ALA A 107 5.98 1.77 -5.37
C ALA A 107 5.77 2.20 -6.83
N ALA A 108 5.26 1.30 -7.67
CA ALA A 108 4.93 1.61 -9.05
C ALA A 108 3.83 2.68 -9.15
N GLU A 109 2.75 2.54 -8.37
CA GLU A 109 1.70 3.56 -8.29
C GLU A 109 2.28 4.91 -7.84
N ASN A 110 3.06 4.93 -6.76
CA ASN A 110 3.65 6.16 -6.22
C ASN A 110 4.55 6.87 -7.23
N ALA A 111 5.37 6.12 -7.98
CA ALA A 111 6.18 6.68 -9.06
C ALA A 111 5.30 7.30 -10.16
N LEU A 112 4.23 6.61 -10.56
CA LEU A 112 3.29 7.11 -11.56
C LEU A 112 2.52 8.33 -11.07
N HIS A 113 2.04 8.34 -9.83
CA HIS A 113 1.37 9.49 -9.22
C HIS A 113 2.30 10.67 -9.05
N TRP A 114 3.55 10.45 -8.64
CA TRP A 114 4.58 11.50 -8.60
C TRP A 114 4.77 12.12 -9.97
N TRP A 115 4.87 11.31 -11.01
CA TRP A 115 5.01 11.81 -12.36
C TRP A 115 3.75 12.56 -12.82
N LEU A 116 2.58 11.93 -12.75
CA LEU A 116 1.29 12.46 -13.22
C LEU A 116 0.85 13.76 -12.52
N THR A 117 1.24 13.98 -11.27
CA THR A 117 0.91 15.19 -10.51
C THR A 117 1.86 16.37 -10.74
N GLU A 118 2.96 16.16 -11.49
CA GLU A 118 3.91 17.24 -11.79
C GLU A 118 3.35 18.25 -12.80
N VAL A 119 2.73 17.75 -13.88
CA VAL A 119 2.03 18.55 -14.88
C VAL A 119 0.82 17.75 -15.42
N PRO A 120 -0.27 18.41 -15.85
CA PRO A 120 -1.41 17.72 -16.45
C PRO A 120 -1.03 16.99 -17.75
N ARG A 121 -1.42 15.71 -17.90
CA ARG A 121 -1.05 14.84 -19.04
C ARG A 121 -2.24 14.08 -19.63
N PHE A 122 -3.25 14.80 -20.13
CA PHE A 122 -4.54 14.22 -20.53
C PHE A 122 -4.51 13.21 -21.69
N GLY A 123 -3.45 13.21 -22.52
CA GLY A 123 -3.33 12.29 -23.67
C GLY A 123 -2.88 10.86 -23.32
N LEU A 124 -2.52 10.57 -22.06
CA LEU A 124 -1.83 9.34 -21.68
C LEU A 124 -2.73 8.37 -20.89
N ARG A 125 -3.91 8.03 -21.44
CA ARG A 125 -4.91 7.17 -20.78
C ARG A 125 -4.32 5.86 -20.21
N GLY A 126 -3.38 5.24 -20.92
CA GLY A 126 -2.73 4.00 -20.48
C GLY A 126 -1.96 4.14 -19.17
N VAL A 127 -1.38 5.32 -18.89
CA VAL A 127 -0.60 5.56 -17.66
C VAL A 127 -1.51 5.71 -16.44
N TYR A 128 -2.63 6.41 -16.57
CA TYR A 128 -3.64 6.50 -15.50
C TYR A 128 -4.24 5.14 -15.17
N LEU A 129 -4.56 4.36 -16.21
CA LEU A 129 -5.04 2.99 -16.04
C LEU A 129 -4.00 2.14 -15.31
N LEU A 130 -2.73 2.21 -15.70
CA LEU A 130 -1.65 1.48 -15.05
C LEU A 130 -1.52 1.86 -13.57
N ALA A 131 -1.54 3.16 -13.24
CA ALA A 131 -1.46 3.64 -11.85
C ALA A 131 -2.62 3.11 -10.99
N ALA A 132 -3.85 3.26 -11.47
CA ALA A 132 -5.04 2.77 -10.77
C ALA A 132 -5.07 1.23 -10.67
N SER A 133 -4.58 0.51 -11.69
CA SER A 133 -4.41 -0.94 -11.65
C SER A 133 -3.37 -1.37 -10.61
N CYS A 134 -2.22 -0.68 -10.53
CA CYS A 134 -1.22 -0.92 -9.49
C CYS A 134 -1.83 -0.74 -8.09
N ALA A 135 -2.55 0.37 -7.86
CA ALA A 135 -3.24 0.60 -6.59
C ALA A 135 -4.28 -0.48 -6.28
N SER A 136 -5.05 -0.91 -7.29
CA SER A 136 -6.08 -1.95 -7.13
C SER A 136 -5.47 -3.29 -6.77
N VAL A 137 -4.40 -3.71 -7.46
CA VAL A 137 -3.67 -4.95 -7.15
C VAL A 137 -3.11 -4.88 -5.74
N LYS A 138 -2.45 -3.78 -5.36
CA LYS A 138 -1.97 -3.55 -4.00
C LYS A 138 -3.09 -3.80 -2.96
N TRP A 139 -4.23 -3.14 -3.11
CA TRP A 139 -5.34 -3.28 -2.14
C TRP A 139 -5.85 -4.72 -2.05
N LEU A 140 -5.97 -5.41 -3.18
CA LEU A 140 -6.35 -6.83 -3.19
C LEU A 140 -5.32 -7.70 -2.45
N LEU A 141 -4.03 -7.48 -2.66
CA LEU A 141 -2.96 -8.21 -1.98
C LEU A 141 -2.99 -7.95 -0.46
N LEU A 142 -3.16 -6.69 -0.03
CA LEU A 142 -3.26 -6.32 1.39
C LEU A 142 -4.46 -6.97 2.08
N LEU A 143 -5.64 -6.92 1.44
CA LEU A 143 -6.87 -7.52 1.97
C LEU A 143 -6.76 -9.05 2.03
N ALA A 144 -6.24 -9.69 0.97
CA ALA A 144 -6.04 -11.13 0.92
C ALA A 144 -5.02 -11.60 1.97
N TYR A 145 -3.95 -10.83 2.19
CA TYR A 145 -2.97 -11.11 3.25
C TYR A 145 -3.61 -11.00 4.64
N GLY A 146 -4.39 -9.94 4.90
CA GLY A 146 -5.13 -9.76 6.15
C GLY A 146 -6.08 -10.93 6.44
N ALA A 147 -6.85 -11.36 5.44
CA ALA A 147 -7.72 -12.53 5.53
C ALA A 147 -6.92 -13.82 5.81
N THR A 148 -5.77 -14.00 5.15
CA THR A 148 -4.88 -15.16 5.36
C THR A 148 -4.32 -15.18 6.78
N LEU A 149 -3.92 -14.02 7.32
CA LEU A 149 -3.43 -13.88 8.69
C LEU A 149 -4.52 -14.23 9.71
N VAL A 150 -5.72 -13.67 9.57
CA VAL A 150 -6.87 -13.98 10.44
C VAL A 150 -7.19 -15.48 10.40
N PHE A 151 -7.20 -16.07 9.20
CA PHE A 151 -7.43 -17.49 9.02
C PHE A 151 -6.36 -18.36 9.71
N ALA A 152 -5.08 -17.97 9.62
CA ALA A 152 -3.98 -18.66 10.30
C ALA A 152 -4.13 -18.63 11.83
N LEU A 153 -4.46 -17.46 12.38
CA LEU A 153 -4.67 -17.26 13.82
C LEU A 153 -5.87 -18.08 14.33
N ALA A 154 -7.01 -18.02 13.63
CA ALA A 154 -8.22 -18.77 13.97
C ALA A 154 -8.00 -20.30 13.90
N ARG A 155 -7.11 -20.78 13.03
CA ARG A 155 -6.71 -22.19 13.03
C ARG A 155 -5.81 -22.49 14.22
N LYS A 156 -4.82 -21.67 14.52
CA LYS A 156 -3.88 -21.89 15.62
C LYS A 156 -4.58 -22.11 16.96
N GLU A 157 -5.58 -21.30 17.26
CA GLU A 157 -6.39 -21.41 18.49
C GLU A 157 -7.16 -22.74 18.61
N ARG A 158 -7.48 -23.41 17.50
CA ARG A 158 -8.16 -24.71 17.52
C ARG A 158 -7.24 -25.88 17.86
N TRP A 159 -5.92 -25.68 17.89
CA TRP A 159 -4.91 -26.71 18.14
C TRP A 159 -4.06 -26.45 19.39
N THR A 160 -4.41 -25.44 20.19
CA THR A 160 -3.83 -25.12 21.51
C THR A 160 -4.85 -25.38 22.59
#